data_AF-A0A3D0XY04-F1
#
_entry.id   AF-A0A3D0XY04-F1
#
_cell.length_a   1.000
_cell.length_b   1.000
_cell.length_c   1.000
_cell.angle_alpha   90.00
_cell.angle_beta   90.00
_cell.angle_gamma   90.00
#
_symmetry.space_group_name_H-M   'P 1'
#
loop_
_entity.id
_entity.type
_entity.pdbx_description
1 polymer ?
#
loop_
_entity_poly.entity_id
_entity_poly.type
_entity_poly.pdbx_seq_one_letter_code
_entity_poly.pdbx_strand_id
1 'polypeptide(L)'
;INEILYKYLANHLNGAKLHPGKCKGIRGLSALDKVIEINQNPIGRTPRSNPSTYTGVFTDIRNLYASTPDAKLRGYNPGRFSFNIKGGRCEACEGDGIIKIEMHFLPDVYVPCDVCHGKRYNR
;
A
#
# COMPACT_ATOMS: atom_id res chain seq x y z
N ILE A 1 8.78 17.48 -19.60
CA ILE A 1 7.36 17.03 -19.68
C ILE A 1 6.74 16.97 -18.29
N ASN A 2 7.27 16.17 -17.36
CA ASN A 2 6.69 16.00 -16.01
C ASN A 2 6.69 17.31 -15.19
N GLU A 3 7.77 18.10 -15.26
CA GLU A 3 7.88 19.37 -14.54
C GLU A 3 6.95 20.49 -15.03
N ILE A 4 6.35 20.33 -16.21
CA ILE A 4 5.52 21.36 -16.85
C ILE A 4 4.11 20.81 -17.06
N LEU A 5 3.95 19.83 -17.96
CA LEU A 5 2.66 19.32 -18.38
C LEU A 5 1.93 18.63 -17.23
N TYR A 6 2.58 17.69 -16.53
CA TYR A 6 1.94 17.00 -15.42
C TYR A 6 1.59 17.96 -14.29
N LYS A 7 2.53 18.79 -13.82
CA LYS A 7 2.25 19.78 -12.75
C LYS A 7 1.11 20.74 -13.13
N TYR A 8 1.09 21.21 -14.38
CA TYR A 8 0.04 22.09 -14.85
C TYR A 8 -1.33 21.38 -14.88
N LEU A 9 -1.40 20.19 -15.46
CA LEU A 9 -2.64 19.40 -15.53
C LEU A 9 -3.10 18.94 -14.15
N ALA A 10 -2.19 18.56 -13.25
CA ALA A 10 -2.51 18.14 -11.90
C ALA A 10 -3.12 19.28 -11.08
N ASN A 11 -2.64 20.52 -11.27
CA ASN A 11 -3.26 21.69 -10.65
C ASN A 11 -4.66 21.96 -11.22
N HIS A 12 -4.82 21.93 -12.55
CA HIS A 12 -6.09 22.30 -13.20
C HIS A 12 -7.18 21.22 -13.09
N LEU A 13 -6.82 19.94 -13.22
CA LEU A 13 -7.77 18.82 -13.29
C LEU A 13 -7.93 18.10 -11.95
N ASN A 14 -6.86 18.02 -11.14
CA ASN A 14 -6.86 17.24 -9.90
C ASN A 14 -6.80 18.11 -8.63
N GLY A 15 -6.75 19.45 -8.75
CA GLY A 15 -6.66 20.36 -7.60
C GLY A 15 -5.33 20.33 -6.84
N ALA A 16 -4.24 19.88 -7.47
CA ALA A 16 -2.92 19.89 -6.85
C ALA A 16 -2.39 21.32 -6.65
N LYS A 17 -1.39 21.46 -5.76
CA LYS A 17 -0.70 22.74 -5.46
C LYS A 17 0.79 22.66 -5.81
N LEU A 18 1.09 22.31 -7.06
CA LEU A 18 2.45 22.18 -7.57
C LEU A 18 2.90 23.46 -8.27
N HIS A 19 4.22 23.67 -8.37
CA HIS A 19 4.79 24.78 -9.14
C HIS A 19 5.23 24.28 -10.52
N PRO A 20 4.44 24.49 -11.59
CA PRO A 20 4.83 24.08 -12.94
C PRO A 20 5.98 24.95 -13.47
N GLY A 21 6.86 24.33 -14.26
CA GLY A 21 7.90 25.06 -15.00
C GLY A 21 7.31 25.98 -16.08
N LYS A 22 8.13 26.91 -16.58
CA LYS A 22 7.71 27.91 -17.56
C LYS A 22 7.29 27.25 -18.88
N CYS A 23 6.13 27.63 -19.42
CA CYS A 23 5.70 27.28 -20.78
C CYS A 23 4.87 28.41 -21.40
N LYS A 24 4.75 28.43 -22.74
CA LYS A 24 3.96 29.47 -23.45
C LYS A 24 2.45 29.31 -23.28
N GLY A 25 1.98 28.10 -22.99
CA GLY A 25 0.56 27.79 -22.79
C GLY A 25 0.25 26.33 -23.13
N ILE A 26 -0.85 25.82 -22.57
CA ILE A 26 -1.38 24.46 -22.81
C ILE A 26 -2.82 24.62 -23.32
N ARG A 27 -3.16 23.88 -24.39
CA ARG A 27 -4.48 23.93 -25.06
C ARG A 27 -5.15 22.55 -24.95
N GLY A 28 -6.47 22.51 -25.11
CA GLY A 28 -7.24 21.26 -25.12
C GLY A 28 -7.58 20.69 -23.75
N LEU A 29 -7.48 21.48 -22.67
CA LEU A 29 -7.82 21.02 -21.31
C LEU A 29 -9.27 20.57 -21.16
N SER A 30 -10.20 21.14 -21.94
CA SER A 30 -11.63 20.80 -21.90
C SER A 30 -11.93 19.38 -22.38
N ALA A 31 -10.97 18.68 -23.00
CA ALA A 31 -11.12 17.29 -23.43
C ALA A 31 -10.61 16.28 -22.38
N LEU A 32 -10.16 16.75 -21.21
CA LEU A 32 -9.53 15.92 -20.19
C LEU A 32 -10.23 16.09 -18.84
N ASP A 33 -10.54 14.97 -18.19
CA ASP A 33 -11.16 14.98 -16.85
C ASP A 33 -10.12 14.90 -15.72
N LYS A 34 -9.03 14.15 -15.94
CA LYS A 34 -8.02 13.85 -14.92
C LYS A 34 -6.67 13.55 -15.54
N VAL A 35 -5.59 13.83 -14.81
CA VAL A 35 -4.24 13.36 -15.15
C VAL A 35 -3.73 12.38 -14.09
N ILE A 36 -3.04 11.32 -14.50
CA ILE A 36 -2.38 10.35 -13.62
C ILE A 36 -0.93 10.18 -14.08
N GLU A 37 0.03 10.42 -13.19
CA GLU A 37 1.43 10.10 -13.42
C GLU A 37 1.72 8.70 -12.90
N ILE A 38 2.25 7.83 -13.77
CA ILE A 38 2.77 6.51 -13.40
C ILE A 38 4.30 6.60 -13.49
N ASN A 39 4.97 6.42 -12.35
CA ASN A 39 6.42 6.57 -12.22
C ASN A 39 7.02 5.40 -11.44
N GLN A 40 8.34 5.42 -11.25
CA GLN A 40 9.11 4.36 -10.57
C GLN A 40 9.24 4.58 -9.06
N ASN A 41 8.47 5.50 -8.47
CA ASN A 41 8.49 5.66 -7.03
C ASN A 41 7.95 4.39 -6.35
N PRO A 42 8.50 4.01 -5.18
CA PRO A 42 8.04 2.83 -4.47
C PRO A 42 6.55 2.94 -4.11
N ILE A 43 5.82 1.84 -4.33
CA ILE A 43 4.38 1.73 -4.05
C ILE A 43 4.06 2.02 -2.57
N GLY A 44 4.96 1.63 -1.67
CA GLY A 44 4.93 1.97 -0.27
C GLY A 44 6.32 1.82 0.33
N ARG A 45 6.55 2.45 1.48
CA ARG A 45 7.83 2.41 2.21
C ARG A 45 7.84 1.36 3.33
N THR A 46 6.76 0.60 3.48
CA THR A 46 6.62 -0.40 4.55
C THR A 46 6.38 -1.80 3.96
N PRO A 47 6.76 -2.88 4.67
CA PRO A 47 6.51 -4.27 4.26
C PRO A 47 5.02 -4.65 4.14
N ARG A 48 4.14 -3.75 4.61
CA ARG A 48 2.68 -3.88 4.57
C ARG A 48 2.10 -3.55 3.21
N SER A 49 2.79 -2.72 2.43
CA SER A 49 2.41 -2.44 1.05
C SER A 49 2.98 -3.52 0.15
N ASN A 50 2.10 -4.25 -0.51
CA ASN A 50 2.43 -5.26 -1.51
C ASN A 50 1.46 -5.14 -2.69
N PRO A 51 1.72 -5.83 -3.81
CA PRO A 51 0.85 -5.76 -4.99
C PRO A 51 -0.62 -6.04 -4.68
N SER A 52 -0.91 -7.01 -3.81
CA SER A 52 -2.28 -7.40 -3.47
C SER A 52 -3.02 -6.33 -2.68
N THR A 53 -2.34 -5.63 -1.76
CA THR A 53 -2.93 -4.49 -1.05
C THR A 53 -3.07 -3.27 -1.93
N TYR A 54 -2.16 -3.07 -2.87
CA TYR A 54 -2.16 -1.89 -3.74
C TYR A 54 -3.27 -1.94 -4.80
N THR A 55 -3.49 -3.11 -5.41
CA THR A 55 -4.57 -3.29 -6.39
C THR A 55 -5.95 -3.47 -5.75
N GLY A 56 -6.01 -3.67 -4.43
CA GLY A 56 -7.24 -3.92 -3.68
C GLY A 56 -7.70 -5.38 -3.68
N VAL A 57 -7.10 -6.27 -4.49
CA VAL A 57 -7.49 -7.69 -4.58
C VAL A 57 -7.37 -8.43 -3.25
N PHE A 58 -6.50 -7.96 -2.35
CA PHE A 58 -6.40 -8.54 -1.01
C PHE A 58 -7.68 -8.39 -0.20
N THR A 59 -8.51 -7.36 -0.47
CA THR A 59 -9.84 -7.24 0.15
C THR A 59 -10.76 -8.36 -0.30
N ASP A 60 -10.76 -8.69 -1.59
CA ASP A 60 -11.58 -9.77 -2.14
C ASP A 60 -11.16 -11.13 -1.57
N ILE A 61 -9.84 -11.36 -1.46
CA ILE A 61 -9.28 -12.57 -0.82
C ILE A 61 -9.74 -12.67 0.64
N ARG A 62 -9.69 -11.58 1.41
CA ARG A 62 -10.14 -11.60 2.81
C ARG A 62 -11.63 -11.89 2.95
N ASN A 63 -12.44 -11.32 2.06
CA ASN A 63 -13.87 -11.59 2.02
C ASN A 63 -14.15 -13.06 1.68
N LEU A 64 -13.40 -13.63 0.73
CA LEU A 64 -13.49 -15.05 0.38
C LEU A 64 -13.13 -15.94 1.58
N TYR A 65 -12.05 -15.66 2.29
CA TYR A 65 -11.64 -16.43 3.48
C TYR A 65 -12.69 -16.35 4.59
N ALA A 66 -13.26 -15.17 4.84
CA ALA A 66 -14.35 -15.00 5.80
C ALA A 66 -15.64 -15.74 5.41
N SER A 67 -15.83 -16.07 4.13
CA SER A 67 -17.00 -16.81 3.64
C SER A 67 -16.93 -18.32 3.89
N THR A 68 -15.75 -18.85 4.25
CA THR A 68 -15.54 -20.29 4.47
C THR A 68 -16.33 -20.81 5.67
N PRO A 69 -16.75 -22.10 5.68
CA PRO A 69 -17.49 -22.67 6.80
C PRO A 69 -16.76 -22.54 8.15
N ASP A 70 -15.45 -22.81 8.17
CA ASP A 70 -14.63 -22.73 9.38
C ASP A 70 -14.54 -21.29 9.92
N ALA A 71 -14.39 -20.30 9.04
CA ALA A 71 -14.39 -18.90 9.42
C ALA A 71 -15.74 -18.48 10.01
N LYS A 72 -16.85 -18.88 9.39
CA LYS A 72 -18.21 -18.60 9.89
C LYS A 72 -18.44 -19.24 11.26
N LEU A 73 -18.06 -20.51 11.43
CA LEU A 73 -18.22 -21.24 12.69
C LEU A 73 -17.44 -20.56 13.84
N ARG A 74 -16.26 -20.00 13.54
CA ARG A 74 -15.42 -19.29 14.51
C ARG A 74 -15.76 -17.79 14.64
N GLY A 75 -16.75 -17.28 13.92
CA GLY A 75 -17.12 -15.86 13.94
C GLY A 75 -16.04 -14.93 13.32
N TYR A 76 -15.22 -15.44 12.42
CA TYR A 76 -14.15 -14.68 11.79
C TYR A 76 -14.66 -13.82 10.64
N ASN A 77 -14.53 -12.50 10.81
CA ASN A 77 -14.80 -11.51 9.79
C ASN A 77 -13.57 -11.27 8.89
N PRO A 78 -13.69 -10.56 7.75
CA PRO A 78 -12.56 -10.22 6.88
C PRO A 78 -11.40 -9.51 7.57
N GLY A 79 -11.66 -8.90 8.74
CA GLY A 79 -10.65 -8.31 9.60
C GLY A 79 -9.66 -9.33 10.20
N ARG A 80 -10.09 -10.55 10.52
CA ARG A 80 -9.21 -11.62 11.02
C ARG A 80 -8.12 -11.97 10.00
N PHE A 81 -8.44 -11.89 8.72
CA PHE A 81 -7.53 -12.20 7.61
C PHE A 81 -6.74 -10.99 7.12
N SER A 82 -6.68 -9.92 7.91
CA SER A 82 -5.85 -8.75 7.60
C SER A 82 -4.66 -8.69 8.54
N PHE A 83 -3.45 -8.72 7.98
CA PHE A 83 -2.23 -8.48 8.73
C PHE A 83 -2.09 -7.01 9.21
N ASN A 84 -2.91 -6.09 8.69
CA ASN A 84 -2.82 -4.66 9.04
C ASN A 84 -3.56 -4.29 10.34
N ILE A 85 -4.44 -5.15 10.85
CA ILE A 85 -5.26 -4.84 12.04
C ILE A 85 -5.08 -5.92 13.12
N LYS A 86 -5.26 -5.50 14.38
CA LYS A 86 -5.24 -6.42 15.53
C LYS A 86 -6.33 -7.49 15.40
N GLY A 87 -6.05 -8.68 15.93
CA GLY A 87 -7.01 -9.78 15.99
C GLY A 87 -6.45 -11.06 15.39
N GLY A 88 -6.18 -11.09 14.08
CA GLY A 88 -5.63 -12.28 13.42
C GLY A 88 -4.15 -12.18 13.02
N ARG A 89 -3.58 -10.97 13.00
CA ARG A 89 -2.17 -10.79 12.71
C ARG A 89 -1.28 -11.35 13.82
N CYS A 90 -0.03 -11.62 13.50
CA CYS A 90 1.00 -11.87 14.51
C CYS A 90 1.31 -10.55 15.24
N GLU A 91 1.05 -10.48 16.54
CA GLU A 91 1.33 -9.26 17.32
C GLU A 91 2.84 -9.05 17.57
N ALA A 92 3.65 -10.11 17.58
CA ALA A 92 5.11 -10.00 17.80
C ALA A 92 5.83 -9.19 16.72
N CYS A 93 5.40 -9.29 15.46
CA CYS A 93 5.89 -8.46 14.35
C CYS A 93 4.83 -7.47 13.85
N GLU A 94 3.77 -7.27 14.60
CA GLU A 94 2.60 -6.44 14.23
C GLU A 94 2.02 -6.70 12.83
N GLY A 95 2.18 -7.92 12.29
CA GLY A 95 1.74 -8.31 10.96
C GLY A 95 2.75 -8.09 9.81
N ASP A 96 3.95 -7.57 10.07
CA ASP A 96 4.95 -7.36 9.02
C ASP A 96 5.59 -8.68 8.53
N GLY A 97 5.67 -9.68 9.42
CA GLY A 97 6.32 -10.98 9.17
C GLY A 97 7.85 -10.92 9.25
N ILE A 98 8.41 -9.72 9.33
CA ILE A 98 9.83 -9.46 9.50
C ILE A 98 10.02 -8.50 10.68
N ILE A 99 11.19 -8.58 11.31
CA ILE A 99 11.63 -7.67 12.37
C ILE A 99 12.82 -6.88 11.82
N LYS A 100 12.76 -5.55 11.99
CA LYS A 100 13.86 -4.65 11.65
C LYS A 100 14.82 -4.60 12.84
N ILE A 101 16.07 -4.96 12.62
CA ILE A 101 17.16 -4.82 13.59
C ILE A 101 17.97 -3.60 13.20
N GLU A 102 17.97 -2.59 14.07
CA GLU A 102 18.70 -1.35 13.85
C GLU A 102 20.18 -1.53 14.14
N MET A 103 21.01 -1.09 13.21
CA MET A 103 22.46 -1.24 13.29
C MET A 103 23.10 0.15 13.39
N HIS A 104 24.04 0.32 14.33
CA HIS A 104 24.64 1.65 14.58
C HIS A 104 25.49 2.18 13.41
N PHE A 105 26.14 1.30 12.66
CA PHE A 105 27.12 1.67 11.63
C PHE A 105 26.85 1.01 10.26
N LEU A 106 25.90 0.09 10.21
CA LEU A 106 25.53 -0.65 9.00
C LEU A 106 24.07 -0.35 8.64
N PRO A 107 23.66 -0.62 7.40
CA PRO A 107 22.24 -0.62 7.07
C PRO A 107 21.46 -1.57 7.96
N ASP A 108 20.22 -1.18 8.27
CA ASP A 108 19.31 -2.01 9.07
C ASP A 108 19.06 -3.36 8.38
N VAL A 109 18.99 -4.41 9.20
CA VAL A 109 18.78 -5.78 8.71
C VAL A 109 17.35 -6.21 9.01
N TYR A 110 16.73 -6.91 8.06
CA TYR A 110 15.40 -7.48 8.21
C TYR A 110 15.49 -8.99 8.37
N VAL A 111 15.01 -9.50 9.51
CA VAL A 111 14.98 -10.95 9.78
C VAL A 111 13.54 -11.45 9.83
N PRO A 112 13.25 -12.69 9.44
CA PRO A 112 11.93 -13.27 9.64
C PRO A 112 11.53 -13.23 11.12
N CYS A 113 10.26 -12.93 11.39
CA CYS A 113 9.72 -13.00 12.74
C CYS A 113 9.88 -14.42 13.30
N ASP A 114 10.42 -14.53 14.50
CA ASP A 114 10.64 -15.77 15.23
C ASP A 114 9.34 -16.47 15.66
N VAL A 115 8.26 -15.71 15.90
CA VAL A 115 6.96 -16.26 16.32
C VAL A 115 6.14 -16.80 15.15
N CYS A 116 6.01 -16.03 14.07
CA CYS A 116 5.18 -16.43 12.92
C CYS A 116 5.98 -17.00 11.74
N HIS A 117 7.31 -17.00 11.81
CA HIS A 117 8.21 -17.46 10.75
C HIS A 117 7.88 -16.83 9.39
N GLY A 118 7.62 -15.52 9.37
CA GLY A 118 7.27 -14.80 8.14
C GLY A 118 5.80 -14.87 7.70
N LYS A 119 4.95 -15.68 8.36
CA LYS A 119 3.56 -15.91 7.93
C LYS A 119 2.61 -14.74 8.20
N ARG A 120 2.99 -13.76 9.02
CA ARG A 120 2.23 -12.54 9.37
C ARG A 120 0.96 -12.73 10.21
N TYR A 121 0.49 -13.96 10.42
CA TYR A 121 -0.72 -14.27 11.20
C TYR A 121 -0.41 -15.04 12.48
N ASN A 122 -1.31 -14.92 13.45
CA ASN A 122 -1.35 -15.80 14.61
C ASN A 122 -2.06 -17.13 14.28
N ARG A 123 -1.97 -18.09 15.18
CA ARG A 123 -2.57 -19.42 15.02
C ARG A 123 -4.08 -19.42 15.27
#